data_AF-A0A2S7AGF2-F1
#
_entry.id   AF-A0A2S7AGF2-F1
#
_cell.length_a   1.000
_cell.length_b   1.000
_cell.length_c   1.000
_cell.angle_alpha   90.00
_cell.angle_beta   90.00
_cell.angle_gamma   90.00
#
_symmetry.space_group_name_H-M   'P 1'
#
loop_
_entity.id
_entity.type
_entity.pdbx_description
1 polymer ?
#
loop_
_entity_poly.entity_id
_entity_poly.type
_entity_poly.pdbx_seq_one_letter_code
_entity_poly.pdbx_strand_id
1 'polypeptide(L)'
;MIRPLLLLLASALPTLALAAAPAPAPSCYDAPSQGALNQCAANEFKDADARLNRTWKAIQAKYADSPLFLAKLKLAQQRWLAFRDAELEARMPLTAHADPTAEYGSVYPMCVGQIEAELTLQRVKQLQAWLDGVEEGEMCAGSIKNSAEVK
;
A
#
# COMPACT_ATOMS: atom_id res chain seq x y z
N MET A 1 -15.11 -56.64 -43.57
CA MET A 1 -15.61 -55.25 -43.71
C MET A 1 -15.57 -54.61 -42.32
N ILE A 2 -14.51 -53.87 -42.00
CA ILE A 2 -14.26 -53.31 -40.65
C ILE A 2 -14.35 -51.79 -40.76
N ARG A 3 -15.27 -51.18 -40.00
CA ARG A 3 -15.42 -49.72 -39.87
C ARG A 3 -14.62 -49.25 -38.65
N PRO A 4 -13.63 -48.36 -38.77
CA PRO A 4 -12.95 -47.83 -37.60
C PRO A 4 -13.80 -46.70 -36.99
N LEU A 5 -14.10 -46.85 -35.70
CA LEU A 5 -14.78 -45.85 -34.88
C LEU A 5 -13.74 -44.79 -34.48
N LEU A 6 -13.87 -43.57 -35.02
CA LEU A 6 -13.04 -42.43 -34.65
C LEU A 6 -13.54 -41.87 -33.30
N LEU A 7 -12.79 -42.11 -32.22
CA LEU A 7 -12.99 -41.46 -30.92
C LEU A 7 -12.29 -40.09 -30.93
N LEU A 8 -13.08 -39.02 -31.00
CA LEU A 8 -12.61 -37.64 -30.80
C LEU A 8 -12.53 -37.35 -29.29
N LEU A 9 -11.32 -37.33 -28.73
CA LEU A 9 -11.06 -36.79 -27.40
C LEU A 9 -10.99 -35.27 -27.46
N ALA A 10 -12.02 -34.59 -26.95
CA ALA A 10 -12.02 -33.15 -26.72
C ALA A 10 -11.25 -32.85 -25.41
N SER A 11 -9.99 -32.44 -25.54
CA SER A 11 -9.17 -31.95 -24.43
C SER A 11 -9.59 -30.52 -24.06
N ALA A 12 -10.38 -30.38 -22.99
CA ALA A 12 -10.67 -29.08 -22.37
C ALA A 12 -9.46 -28.61 -21.57
N LEU A 13 -8.71 -27.65 -22.11
CA LEU A 13 -7.63 -26.96 -21.40
C LEU A 13 -8.23 -25.94 -20.41
N PRO A 14 -7.83 -25.96 -19.13
CA PRO A 14 -8.30 -24.99 -18.16
C PRO A 14 -7.66 -23.64 -18.45
N THR A 15 -8.46 -22.64 -18.81
CA THR A 15 -8.03 -21.25 -18.93
C THR A 15 -7.66 -20.72 -17.55
N LEU A 16 -6.36 -20.55 -17.29
CA LEU A 16 -5.90 -19.76 -16.15
C LEU A 16 -6.37 -18.31 -16.34
N ALA A 17 -7.31 -17.87 -15.50
CA ALA A 17 -7.68 -16.48 -15.40
C ALA A 17 -6.51 -15.71 -14.76
N LEU A 18 -5.80 -14.93 -15.57
CA LEU A 18 -4.77 -14.01 -15.11
C LEU A 18 -5.47 -12.86 -14.37
N ALA A 19 -5.36 -12.82 -13.04
CA ALA A 19 -5.84 -11.70 -12.26
C ALA A 19 -5.01 -10.46 -12.63
N ALA A 20 -5.64 -9.47 -13.25
CA ALA A 20 -4.99 -8.20 -13.56
C ALA A 20 -4.64 -7.48 -12.24
N ALA A 21 -3.36 -7.16 -12.07
CA ALA A 21 -2.93 -6.26 -10.99
C ALA A 21 -3.60 -4.89 -11.19
N PRO A 22 -3.98 -4.19 -10.10
CA PRO A 22 -4.54 -2.85 -10.22
C PRO A 22 -3.52 -1.94 -10.91
N ALA A 23 -3.99 -1.21 -11.94
CA ALA A 23 -3.17 -0.23 -12.63
C ALA A 23 -2.64 0.80 -11.62
N PRO A 24 -1.40 1.32 -11.80
CA PRO A 24 -0.93 2.45 -11.02
C PRO A 24 -1.93 3.60 -11.20
N ALA A 25 -2.20 4.33 -10.12
CA ALA A 25 -3.02 5.53 -10.21
C ALA A 25 -2.46 6.46 -11.30
N PRO A 26 -3.32 7.12 -12.09
CA PRO A 26 -2.86 8.04 -13.13
C PRO A 26 -1.94 9.06 -12.49
N SER A 27 -0.74 9.17 -13.06
CA SER A 27 0.28 10.06 -12.54
C SER A 27 -0.17 11.51 -12.63
N CYS A 28 0.03 12.28 -11.56
CA CYS A 28 -0.30 13.71 -11.53
C CYS A 28 0.42 14.58 -12.57
N TYR A 29 1.40 14.06 -13.33
CA TYR A 29 2.27 14.87 -14.20
C TYR A 29 1.58 15.57 -15.38
N ASP A 30 0.35 15.17 -15.75
CA ASP A 30 -0.38 15.78 -16.88
C ASP A 30 -1.23 17.00 -16.46
N ALA A 31 -1.18 17.43 -15.19
CA ALA A 31 -1.98 18.55 -14.71
C ALA A 31 -1.53 19.90 -15.31
N PRO A 32 -2.46 20.81 -15.68
CA PRO A 32 -2.15 21.96 -16.54
C PRO A 32 -1.48 23.15 -15.83
N SER A 33 -1.29 23.10 -14.51
CA SER A 33 -0.68 24.19 -13.73
C SER A 33 -0.06 23.66 -12.44
N GLN A 34 0.83 24.45 -11.82
CA GLN A 34 1.41 24.08 -10.52
C GLN A 34 0.35 23.94 -9.43
N GLY A 35 -0.69 24.78 -9.44
CA GLY A 35 -1.81 24.64 -8.51
C GLY A 35 -2.56 23.31 -8.70
N ALA A 36 -2.77 22.89 -9.95
CA ALA A 36 -3.39 21.61 -10.25
C ALA A 36 -2.49 20.43 -9.88
N LEU A 37 -1.18 20.53 -10.09
CA LEU A 37 -0.18 19.55 -9.65
C LEU A 37 -0.18 19.40 -8.12
N ASN A 38 -0.18 20.52 -7.39
CA ASN A 38 -0.26 20.55 -5.92
C ASN A 38 -1.54 19.86 -5.42
N GLN A 39 -2.68 20.17 -6.02
CA GLN A 39 -3.97 19.57 -5.65
C GLN A 39 -3.99 18.06 -5.95
N CYS A 40 -3.39 17.65 -7.07
CA CYS A 40 -3.31 16.24 -7.43
C CYS A 40 -2.45 15.45 -6.44
N ALA A 41 -1.25 15.93 -6.10
CA ALA A 41 -0.39 15.29 -5.11
C ALA A 41 -1.06 15.18 -3.72
N ALA A 42 -1.81 16.21 -3.31
CA ALA A 42 -2.61 16.16 -2.09
C ALA A 42 -3.70 15.06 -2.12
N ASN A 43 -4.32 14.85 -3.29
CA ASN A 43 -5.28 13.76 -3.47
C ASN A 43 -4.62 12.38 -3.45
N GLU A 44 -3.44 12.22 -4.08
CA GLU A 44 -2.67 10.98 -4.01
C GLU A 44 -2.32 10.61 -2.56
N PHE A 45 -1.89 11.59 -1.76
CA PHE A 45 -1.65 11.35 -0.34
C PHE A 45 -2.92 10.94 0.41
N LYS A 46 -4.03 11.65 0.17
CA LYS A 46 -5.33 11.32 0.77
C LYS A 46 -5.77 9.89 0.44
N ASP A 47 -5.57 9.45 -0.80
CA ASP A 47 -5.91 8.09 -1.23
C ASP A 47 -4.99 7.04 -0.60
N ALA A 48 -3.70 7.35 -0.48
CA ALA A 48 -2.73 6.52 0.23
C ALA A 48 -3.10 6.37 1.71
N ASP A 49 -3.47 7.45 2.39
CA ASP A 49 -3.89 7.43 3.79
C ASP A 49 -5.21 6.67 3.99
N ALA A 50 -6.16 6.85 3.07
CA ALA A 50 -7.39 6.07 3.07
C ALA A 50 -7.10 4.56 2.91
N ARG A 51 -6.12 4.20 2.07
CA ARG A 51 -5.67 2.81 1.91
C ARG A 51 -4.98 2.28 3.17
N LEU A 52 -4.15 3.08 3.82
CA LEU A 52 -3.54 2.75 5.12
C LEU A 52 -4.60 2.43 6.17
N ASN A 53 -5.60 3.29 6.30
CA ASN A 53 -6.70 3.11 7.25
C ASN A 53 -7.55 1.86 6.94
N ARG A 54 -7.84 1.57 5.66
CA ARG A 54 -8.52 0.34 5.26
C ARG A 54 -7.71 -0.91 5.63
N THR A 55 -6.42 -0.89 5.34
CA THR A 55 -5.49 -1.99 5.66
C THR A 55 -5.41 -2.23 7.17
N TRP A 56 -5.27 -1.16 7.95
CA TRP A 56 -5.27 -1.21 9.41
C TRP A 56 -6.56 -1.84 9.97
N LYS A 57 -7.74 -1.41 9.51
CA LYS A 57 -9.03 -1.96 9.94
C LYS A 57 -9.17 -3.44 9.58
N ALA A 58 -8.70 -3.85 8.40
CA ALA A 58 -8.72 -5.25 7.99
C ALA A 58 -7.84 -6.12 8.92
N ILE A 59 -6.66 -5.63 9.33
CA ILE A 59 -5.81 -6.33 10.30
C ILE A 59 -6.52 -6.43 11.65
N GLN A 60 -7.12 -5.35 12.14
CA GLN A 60 -7.89 -5.38 13.39
C GLN A 60 -9.00 -6.43 13.37
N ALA A 61 -9.70 -6.58 12.25
CA ALA A 61 -10.75 -7.59 12.11
C ALA A 61 -10.18 -9.02 12.10
N LYS A 62 -9.13 -9.29 11.32
CA LYS A 62 -8.55 -10.64 11.19
C LYS A 62 -7.78 -11.12 12.44
N TYR A 63 -7.34 -10.18 13.26
CA TYR A 63 -6.58 -10.44 14.49
C TYR A 63 -7.35 -10.02 15.74
N ALA A 64 -8.68 -9.98 15.68
CA ALA A 64 -9.53 -9.64 16.82
C ALA A 64 -9.36 -10.59 18.02
N ASP A 65 -8.92 -11.82 17.75
CA ASP A 65 -8.54 -12.86 18.71
C ASP A 65 -7.15 -12.64 19.37
N SER A 66 -6.39 -11.65 18.89
CA SER A 66 -4.97 -11.45 19.24
C SER A 66 -4.72 -10.05 19.84
N PRO A 67 -5.32 -9.71 21.00
CA PRO A 67 -5.32 -8.36 21.54
C PRO A 67 -3.91 -7.83 21.89
N LEU A 68 -3.01 -8.70 22.36
CA LEU A 68 -1.63 -8.30 22.66
C LEU A 68 -0.89 -7.86 21.39
N PHE A 69 -1.05 -8.59 20.29
CA PHE A 69 -0.48 -8.23 18.99
C PHE A 69 -1.04 -6.88 18.52
N LEU A 70 -2.36 -6.71 18.52
CA LEU A 70 -2.99 -5.46 18.09
C LEU A 70 -2.51 -4.25 18.90
N ALA A 71 -2.31 -4.41 20.21
CA ALA A 71 -1.76 -3.37 21.07
C ALA A 71 -0.33 -2.97 20.66
N LYS A 72 0.52 -3.96 20.36
CA LYS A 72 1.90 -3.71 19.92
C LYS A 72 1.97 -3.13 18.51
N LEU A 73 1.13 -3.61 17.58
CA LEU A 73 1.05 -3.07 16.23
C LEU A 73 0.53 -1.62 16.25
N LYS A 74 -0.42 -1.28 17.12
CA LYS A 74 -0.89 0.10 17.30
C LYS A 74 0.24 1.02 17.74
N LEU A 75 1.03 0.61 18.71
CA LEU A 75 2.21 1.37 19.15
C LEU A 75 3.22 1.54 18.01
N ALA A 76 3.51 0.48 17.25
CA ALA A 76 4.39 0.55 16.08
C ALA A 76 3.84 1.54 15.03
N GLN A 77 2.53 1.56 14.79
CA GLN A 77 1.90 2.47 13.85
C GLN A 77 1.98 3.94 14.31
N GLN A 78 1.81 4.20 15.60
CA GLN A 78 1.99 5.55 16.17
C GLN A 78 3.44 6.04 16.02
N ARG A 79 4.42 5.16 16.24
CA ARG A 79 5.84 5.50 16.03
C ARG A 79 6.17 5.69 14.55
N TRP A 80 5.54 4.91 13.67
CA TRP A 80 5.70 5.10 12.23
C TRP A 80 5.14 6.46 11.76
N LEU A 81 4.01 6.94 12.31
CA LEU A 81 3.50 8.27 11.99
C LEU A 81 4.52 9.36 12.37
N ALA A 82 5.06 9.30 13.59
CA ALA A 82 6.12 10.23 14.00
C ALA A 82 7.38 10.13 13.11
N PHE A 83 7.74 8.92 12.68
CA PHE A 83 8.83 8.73 11.71
C PHE A 83 8.52 9.37 10.36
N ARG A 84 7.31 9.19 9.82
CA ARG A 84 6.91 9.77 8.52
C ARG A 84 7.03 11.29 8.55
N ASP A 85 6.54 11.91 9.62
CA ASP A 85 6.57 13.36 9.76
C ASP A 85 8.02 13.85 9.90
N ALA A 86 8.86 13.15 10.68
CA ALA A 86 10.29 13.47 10.80
C ALA A 86 11.09 13.23 9.50
N GLU A 87 10.75 12.18 8.74
CA GLU A 87 11.36 11.89 7.45
C GLU A 87 11.00 12.97 6.42
N LEU A 88 9.76 13.47 6.44
CA LEU A 88 9.36 14.62 5.63
C LEU A 88 10.19 15.87 5.96
N GLU A 89 10.33 16.19 7.25
CA GLU A 89 11.19 17.30 7.70
C GLU A 89 12.65 17.11 7.29
N ALA A 90 13.17 15.87 7.33
CA ALA A 90 14.53 15.57 6.90
C ALA A 90 14.73 15.71 5.38
N ARG A 91 13.72 15.35 4.58
CA ARG A 91 13.74 15.48 3.11
C ARG A 91 13.53 16.91 2.63
N MET A 92 12.75 17.69 3.39
CA MET A 92 12.40 19.08 3.09
C MET A 92 12.76 19.99 4.27
N PRO A 93 14.05 20.11 4.62
CA PRO A 93 14.47 20.83 5.82
C PRO A 93 14.11 22.31 5.74
N LEU A 94 13.53 22.83 6.82
CA LEU A 94 13.19 24.24 7.00
C LEU A 94 13.68 24.71 8.36
N THR A 95 14.17 25.94 8.44
CA THR A 95 14.39 26.58 9.74
C THR A 95 13.04 26.96 10.36
N ALA A 96 12.98 27.12 11.67
CA ALA A 96 11.72 27.37 12.41
C ALA A 96 10.93 28.60 11.95
N HIS A 97 11.54 29.50 11.18
CA HIS A 97 10.94 30.75 10.70
C HIS A 97 11.01 30.90 9.18
N ALA A 98 11.42 29.86 8.45
CA ALA A 98 11.45 29.90 6.99
C ALA A 98 10.03 29.87 6.41
N ASP A 99 9.80 30.63 5.34
CA ASP A 99 8.62 30.47 4.48
C ASP A 99 8.91 29.31 3.50
N PRO A 100 8.17 28.19 3.56
CA PRO A 100 8.39 27.08 2.65
C PRO A 100 8.33 27.47 1.17
N THR A 101 7.50 28.45 0.82
CA THR A 101 7.37 28.94 -0.56
C THR A 101 8.58 29.77 -0.97
N ALA A 102 9.20 30.50 -0.04
CA ALA A 102 10.43 31.25 -0.32
C ALA A 102 11.62 30.31 -0.55
N GLU A 103 11.70 29.21 0.20
CA GLU A 103 12.80 28.23 0.10
C GLU A 103 12.64 27.27 -1.09
N TYR A 104 11.43 26.75 -1.29
CA TYR A 104 11.17 25.66 -2.25
C TYR A 104 10.26 26.07 -3.42
N GLY A 105 9.74 27.29 -3.43
CA GLY A 105 8.84 27.76 -4.47
C GLY A 105 7.44 27.16 -4.41
N SER A 106 6.63 27.44 -5.44
CA SER A 106 5.23 27.01 -5.54
C SER A 106 5.05 25.49 -5.69
N VAL A 107 6.13 24.74 -5.91
CA VAL A 107 6.14 23.27 -6.00
C VAL A 107 6.18 22.58 -4.63
N TYR A 108 6.50 23.31 -3.56
CA TYR A 108 6.60 22.75 -2.21
C TYR A 108 5.42 21.85 -1.81
N PRO A 109 4.14 22.25 -1.97
CA PRO A 109 3.01 21.41 -1.58
C PRO A 109 2.90 20.11 -2.39
N MET A 110 3.33 20.13 -3.67
CA MET A 110 3.38 18.93 -4.49
C MET A 110 4.42 17.95 -3.94
N CYS A 111 5.63 18.42 -3.65
CA CYS A 111 6.69 17.57 -3.11
C CYS A 111 6.30 16.95 -1.76
N VAL A 112 5.70 17.74 -0.86
CA VAL A 112 5.20 17.26 0.43
C VAL A 112 4.18 16.13 0.23
N GLY A 113 3.14 16.37 -0.58
CA GLY A 113 2.11 15.37 -0.84
C GLY A 113 2.67 14.08 -1.46
N GLN A 114 3.62 14.21 -2.39
CA GLN A 114 4.28 13.05 -3.01
C GLN A 114 5.10 12.22 -2.00
N ILE A 115 5.90 12.87 -1.15
CA ILE A 115 6.70 12.19 -0.11
C ILE A 115 5.78 11.49 0.89
N GLU A 116 4.72 12.16 1.36
CA GLU A 116 3.78 11.58 2.30
C GLU A 116 3.03 10.39 1.70
N ALA A 117 2.60 10.48 0.43
CA ALA A 117 1.99 9.39 -0.31
C ALA A 117 2.93 8.19 -0.45
N GLU A 118 4.19 8.42 -0.86
CA GLU A 118 5.23 7.41 -1.02
C GLU A 118 5.43 6.61 0.28
N LEU A 119 5.75 7.30 1.37
CA LEU A 119 6.00 6.68 2.68
C LEU A 119 4.77 5.91 3.17
N THR A 120 3.58 6.48 2.96
CA THR A 120 2.32 5.84 3.35
C THR A 120 2.07 4.57 2.56
N LEU A 121 2.31 4.55 1.25
CA LEU A 121 2.17 3.35 0.42
C LEU A 121 3.19 2.27 0.76
N GLN A 122 4.42 2.65 1.11
CA GLN A 122 5.43 1.71 1.63
C GLN A 122 4.94 1.06 2.92
N ARG A 123 4.35 1.84 3.83
CA ARG A 123 3.79 1.30 5.07
C ARG A 123 2.59 0.39 4.82
N VAL A 124 1.72 0.74 3.89
CA VAL A 124 0.64 -0.15 3.47
C VAL A 124 1.21 -1.49 3.00
N LYS A 125 2.26 -1.49 2.17
CA LYS A 125 2.90 -2.72 1.70
C LYS A 125 3.44 -3.57 2.86
N GLN A 126 4.06 -2.94 3.86
CA GLN A 126 4.51 -3.66 5.07
C GLN A 126 3.34 -4.27 5.84
N LEU A 127 2.26 -3.51 6.03
CA LEU A 127 1.07 -3.98 6.76
C LEU A 127 0.31 -5.08 6.01
N GLN A 128 0.34 -5.06 4.68
CA GLN A 128 -0.30 -6.06 3.84
C GLN A 128 0.20 -7.48 4.13
N ALA A 129 1.45 -7.66 4.61
CA ALA A 129 1.98 -8.97 5.00
C ALA A 129 1.10 -9.69 6.04
N TRP A 130 0.47 -8.97 6.98
CA TRP A 130 -0.46 -9.57 7.95
C TRP A 130 -1.79 -10.02 7.34
N LEU A 131 -2.15 -9.48 6.17
CA LEU A 131 -3.36 -9.82 5.41
C LEU A 131 -3.12 -10.86 4.32
N ASP A 132 -1.88 -11.00 3.87
CA ASP A 132 -1.49 -12.01 2.89
C ASP A 132 -1.16 -13.34 3.58
N GLY A 133 -0.59 -13.29 4.79
CA GLY A 133 -0.12 -14.44 5.54
C GLY A 133 1.25 -14.94 5.05
N VAL A 134 1.76 -16.01 5.67
CA VAL A 134 3.01 -16.68 5.29
C VAL A 134 2.80 -18.15 4.96
N GLU A 135 3.78 -18.80 4.32
CA GLU A 135 3.76 -20.26 4.16
C GLU A 135 3.94 -20.97 5.50
N GLU A 136 3.32 -22.14 5.66
CA GLU A 136 3.50 -22.95 6.86
C GLU A 136 4.96 -23.35 7.02
N GLY A 137 5.51 -23.17 8.23
CA GLY A 137 6.90 -23.49 8.53
C GLY A 137 7.86 -22.29 8.50
N GLU A 138 7.40 -21.09 8.11
CA GLU A 138 8.18 -19.85 8.19
C GLU A 138 8.38 -19.40 9.65
N MET A 139 9.39 -19.97 10.32
CA MET A 139 9.65 -19.75 11.75
C MET A 139 9.95 -18.30 12.13
N CYS A 140 10.41 -17.47 11.18
CA CYS A 140 10.74 -16.07 11.39
C CYS A 140 9.57 -15.11 11.11
N ALA A 141 8.37 -15.61 10.78
CA ALA A 141 7.20 -14.78 10.45
C ALA A 141 6.59 -14.04 11.65
N GLY A 142 6.97 -14.42 12.88
CA GLY A 142 6.57 -13.75 14.11
C GLY A 142 5.06 -13.78 14.34
N SER A 143 4.40 -12.62 14.21
CA SER A 143 2.97 -12.44 14.49
C SER A 143 2.06 -12.64 13.28
N ILE A 144 2.62 -12.91 12.09
CA ILE A 144 1.83 -13.12 10.88
C ILE A 144 1.26 -14.54 10.89
N LYS A 145 -0.07 -14.66 10.74
CA LYS A 145 -0.78 -15.95 10.63
C LYS A 145 -0.42 -16.67 9.32
N ASN A 146 -0.66 -17.98 9.25
CA ASN A 146 -0.40 -18.71 8.01
C ASN A 146 -1.37 -18.24 6.89
N SER A 147 -1.00 -18.43 5.63
CA SER A 147 -1.82 -17.98 4.48
C SER A 147 -3.20 -18.67 4.39
N ALA A 148 -3.38 -19.84 5.01
CA ALA A 148 -4.65 -20.57 5.06
C ALA A 148 -5.60 -20.08 6.18
N GLU A 149 -5.07 -19.49 7.24
CA GLU A 149 -5.78 -18.91 8.39
C GLU A 149 -6.24 -17.47 8.10
N VAL A 150 -5.51 -16.78 7.22
CA VAL A 150 -5.81 -15.39 6.85
C VAL A 150 -6.80 -15.32 5.68
N LYS A 151 -6.94 -16.37 4.86
CA LYS A 151 -7.93 -16.42 3.76
C LYS A 151 -9.33 -16.73 4.29
#